data_AF-A0A7S4QNL9-F1
#
_entry.id   AF-A0A7S4QNL9-F1
#
_cell.length_a   1.000
_cell.length_b   1.000
_cell.length_c   1.000
_cell.angle_alpha   90.00
_cell.angle_beta   90.00
_cell.angle_gamma   90.00
#
_symmetry.space_group_name_H-M   'P 1'
#
loop_
_entity.id
_entity.type
_entity.pdbx_description
1 polymer ?
#
loop_
_entity_poly.entity_id
_entity_poly.type
_entity_poly.pdbx_seq_one_letter_code
_entity_poly.pdbx_strand_id
1 'polypeptide(L)'
;GEEEGAQEWGQEEGRGQSPSGTGGQGQAKWASKLATRLRELQEEHDEVARQRDDLRRGLERERDELAEQRHALRRARSELEREKQHVQQLESELRKGQRQGWTPGREHLRRQGSMPSLGSPCAVFGLEGRAADDAAIDALGGMLQRSIRELPEEKRQNFKRQLLLCFHPDRNPATEVATRVTQILTSSS
;
A
#
# COMPACT_ATOMS: atom_id res chain seq x y z
N GLY A 1 -39.32 45.39 -19.66
CA GLY A 1 -40.41 45.41 -20.65
C GLY A 1 -41.24 44.19 -20.40
N GLU A 2 -42.56 44.35 -20.53
CA GLU A 2 -43.64 43.38 -20.28
C GLU A 2 -44.10 43.39 -18.80
N GLU A 3 -44.98 44.34 -18.44
CA GLU A 3 -46.46 44.34 -18.56
C GLU A 3 -47.08 43.54 -17.41
N GLU A 4 -47.54 44.22 -16.35
CA GLU A 4 -48.93 44.70 -16.16
C GLU A 4 -49.97 43.59 -16.10
N GLY A 5 -50.59 43.47 -14.93
CA GLY A 5 -51.68 42.51 -14.68
C GLY A 5 -52.23 42.62 -13.26
N ALA A 6 -52.44 43.84 -12.78
CA ALA A 6 -53.26 44.07 -11.59
C ALA A 6 -54.73 43.89 -11.97
N GLN A 7 -55.41 42.93 -11.34
CA GLN A 7 -56.87 42.84 -11.34
C GLN A 7 -57.38 42.79 -9.90
N GLU A 8 -57.73 43.99 -9.45
CA GLU A 8 -58.56 44.33 -8.31
C GLU A 8 -60.03 44.22 -8.75
N TRP A 9 -60.81 43.29 -8.19
CA TRP A 9 -62.28 43.37 -8.15
C TRP A 9 -62.83 42.53 -6.98
N GLY A 10 -63.72 43.14 -6.20
CA GLY A 10 -64.77 42.42 -5.46
C GLY A 10 -64.69 42.46 -3.94
N GLN A 11 -64.93 43.61 -3.33
CA GLN A 11 -65.55 43.66 -1.99
C GLN A 11 -67.00 43.19 -2.12
N GLU A 12 -67.32 42.05 -1.52
CA GLU A 12 -68.70 41.63 -1.28
C GLU A 12 -68.90 41.48 0.23
N GLU A 13 -69.49 42.50 0.85
CA GLU A 13 -69.90 42.50 2.25
C GLU A 13 -71.08 41.54 2.46
N GLY A 14 -70.76 40.25 2.63
CA GLY A 14 -71.70 39.26 3.13
C GLY A 14 -71.78 39.30 4.66
N ARG A 15 -72.69 40.10 5.22
CA ARG A 15 -73.18 39.93 6.60
C ARG A 15 -73.93 38.61 6.71
N GLY A 16 -73.19 37.53 6.92
CA GLY A 16 -73.68 36.19 7.19
C GLY A 16 -73.67 35.90 8.69
N GLN A 17 -74.85 35.67 9.24
CA GLN A 17 -75.15 35.32 10.63
C GLN A 17 -74.24 34.19 11.15
N SER A 18 -73.68 34.38 12.35
CA SER A 18 -72.93 33.34 13.07
C SER A 18 -73.85 32.24 13.59
N PRO A 19 -73.66 30.97 13.20
CA PRO A 19 -74.19 29.85 13.96
C PRO A 19 -73.19 29.46 15.06
N SER A 20 -73.59 29.68 16.30
CA SER A 20 -73.39 28.74 17.42
C SER A 20 -72.02 28.04 17.57
N GLY A 21 -71.08 28.70 18.24
CA GLY A 21 -70.48 28.30 19.53
C GLY A 21 -69.72 26.97 19.73
N THR A 22 -69.85 25.93 18.92
CA THR A 22 -69.25 24.60 19.24
C THR A 22 -68.51 23.91 18.08
N GLY A 23 -68.69 24.34 16.82
CA GLY A 23 -67.94 23.81 15.67
C GLY A 23 -66.46 24.24 15.63
N GLY A 24 -66.16 25.44 16.12
CA GLY A 24 -64.81 26.02 16.06
C GLY A 24 -63.76 25.30 16.92
N GLN A 25 -64.16 24.71 18.06
CA GLN A 25 -63.22 23.99 18.92
C GLN A 25 -62.74 22.67 18.32
N GLY A 26 -63.61 21.94 17.62
CA GLY A 26 -63.24 20.69 16.93
C GLY A 26 -62.32 20.96 15.73
N GLN A 27 -62.65 22.00 14.96
CA GLN A 27 -61.87 22.44 13.82
C GLN A 27 -60.49 22.99 14.23
N ALA A 28 -60.40 23.77 15.31
CA ALA A 28 -59.13 24.27 15.83
C ALA A 28 -58.22 23.14 16.36
N LYS A 29 -58.79 22.14 17.06
CA LYS A 29 -58.03 20.96 17.51
C LYS A 29 -57.52 20.13 16.33
N TRP A 30 -58.32 19.96 15.28
CA TRP A 30 -57.91 19.25 14.08
C TRP A 30 -56.82 20.01 13.31
N ALA A 31 -56.98 21.33 13.13
CA ALA A 31 -55.96 22.18 12.53
C ALA A 31 -54.63 22.15 13.31
N SER A 32 -54.70 22.15 14.65
CA SER A 32 -53.50 22.01 15.50
C SER A 32 -52.80 20.67 15.31
N LYS A 33 -53.55 19.55 15.24
CA LYS A 33 -52.97 18.22 15.01
C LYS A 33 -52.35 18.08 13.61
N LEU A 34 -52.99 18.68 12.61
CA LEU A 34 -52.45 18.71 11.25
C LEU A 34 -51.17 19.54 11.20
N ALA A 35 -51.14 20.70 11.87
CA ALA A 35 -49.97 21.56 11.94
C ALA A 35 -48.79 20.88 12.66
N THR A 36 -49.03 20.16 13.76
CA THR A 36 -47.98 19.37 14.42
C THR A 36 -47.48 18.26 13.50
N ARG A 37 -48.38 17.55 12.81
CA ARG A 37 -47.98 16.46 11.91
C ARG A 37 -47.17 16.96 10.71
N LEU A 38 -47.53 18.12 10.15
CA LEU A 38 -46.77 18.76 9.09
C LEU A 38 -45.38 19.17 9.57
N ARG A 39 -45.27 19.69 10.80
CA ARG A 39 -43.97 20.03 11.38
C ARG A 39 -43.09 18.81 11.58
N GLU A 40 -43.63 17.72 12.15
CA GLU A 40 -42.91 16.46 12.32
C GLU A 40 -42.40 15.92 10.97
N LEU A 41 -43.25 15.90 9.94
CA LEU A 41 -42.87 15.44 8.61
C LEU A 41 -41.80 16.34 7.97
N GLN A 42 -41.87 17.66 8.20
CA GLN A 42 -40.85 18.60 7.72
C GLN A 42 -39.51 18.34 8.41
N GLU A 43 -39.51 18.11 9.72
CA GLU A 43 -38.31 17.78 10.49
C GLU A 43 -37.71 16.44 10.02
N GLU A 44 -38.53 15.41 9.81
CA GLU A 44 -38.10 14.13 9.24
C GLU A 44 -37.49 14.31 7.84
N HIS A 45 -38.12 15.11 6.98
CA HIS A 45 -37.62 15.39 5.64
C HIS A 45 -36.25 16.11 5.69
N ASP A 46 -36.12 17.12 6.55
CA ASP A 46 -34.88 17.87 6.69
C ASP A 46 -33.74 17.00 7.26
N GLU A 47 -34.06 16.09 8.18
CA GLU A 47 -33.11 15.12 8.72
C GLU A 47 -32.64 14.14 7.62
N VAL A 48 -33.56 13.57 6.84
CA VAL A 48 -33.21 12.71 5.71
C VAL A 48 -32.38 13.46 4.66
N ALA A 49 -32.69 14.73 4.40
CA ALA A 49 -31.91 15.56 3.49
C ALA A 49 -30.48 15.75 3.99
N ARG A 50 -30.27 16.00 5.29
CA ARG A 50 -28.94 16.09 5.90
C ARG A 50 -28.18 14.77 5.80
N GLN A 51 -28.82 13.66 6.14
CA GLN A 51 -28.21 12.33 6.05
C GLN A 51 -27.79 11.98 4.63
N ARG A 52 -28.63 12.31 3.64
CA ARG A 52 -28.30 12.13 2.21
C ARG A 52 -27.07 12.95 1.83
N ASP A 53 -27.02 14.21 2.26
CA ASP A 53 -25.90 15.10 1.92
C ASP A 53 -24.60 14.66 2.61
N ASP A 54 -24.68 14.14 3.85
CA ASP A 54 -23.54 13.55 4.56
C ASP A 54 -23.03 12.28 3.88
N LEU A 55 -23.93 11.37 3.50
CA LEU A 55 -23.57 10.17 2.74
C LEU A 55 -22.94 10.52 1.40
N ARG A 56 -23.50 11.50 0.69
CA ARG A 56 -22.93 11.99 -0.57
C ARG A 56 -21.51 12.53 -0.38
N ARG A 57 -21.30 13.36 0.64
CA ARG A 57 -19.96 13.86 0.99
C ARG A 57 -19.00 12.73 1.37
N GLY A 58 -19.47 11.71 2.09
CA GLY A 58 -18.69 10.52 2.43
C GLY A 58 -18.24 9.77 1.18
N LEU A 59 -19.17 9.48 0.27
CA LEU A 59 -18.87 8.80 -0.99
C LEU A 59 -17.94 9.60 -1.90
N GLU A 60 -18.09 10.93 -1.95
CA GLU A 60 -17.20 11.81 -2.71
C GLU A 60 -15.75 11.74 -2.17
N ARG A 61 -15.56 11.74 -0.83
CA ARG A 61 -14.23 11.55 -0.22
C ARG A 61 -13.65 10.18 -0.53
N GLU A 62 -14.41 9.11 -0.35
CA GLU A 62 -13.95 7.75 -0.66
C GLU A 62 -13.56 7.60 -2.15
N ARG A 63 -14.33 8.20 -3.04
CA ARG A 63 -14.02 8.23 -4.48
C ARG A 63 -12.68 8.93 -4.74
N ASP A 64 -12.45 10.07 -4.10
CA ASP A 64 -11.24 10.85 -4.28
C ASP A 64 -10.02 10.13 -3.69
N GLU A 65 -10.14 9.53 -2.51
CA GLU A 65 -9.12 8.66 -1.91
C GLU A 65 -8.76 7.47 -2.82
N LEU A 66 -9.76 6.80 -3.38
CA LEU A 66 -9.53 5.70 -4.33
C LEU A 66 -8.85 6.19 -5.62
N ALA A 67 -9.17 7.41 -6.09
CA ALA A 67 -8.50 8.00 -7.23
C ALA A 67 -7.02 8.27 -6.94
N GLU A 68 -6.70 8.82 -5.77
CA GLU A 68 -5.32 9.04 -5.31
C GLU A 68 -4.53 7.72 -5.23
N GLN A 69 -5.13 6.68 -4.63
CA GLN A 69 -4.52 5.35 -4.56
C GLN A 69 -4.25 4.76 -5.94
N ARG A 70 -5.18 4.91 -6.90
CA ARG A 70 -4.98 4.48 -8.29
C ARG A 70 -3.83 5.24 -8.96
N HIS A 71 -3.70 6.54 -8.70
CA HIS A 71 -2.59 7.34 -9.21
C HIS A 71 -1.25 6.93 -8.59
N ALA A 72 -1.21 6.66 -7.28
CA ALA A 72 -0.02 6.15 -6.60
C ALA A 72 0.41 4.79 -7.15
N LEU A 73 -0.52 3.84 -7.30
CA LEU A 73 -0.25 2.53 -7.90
C LEU A 73 0.26 2.62 -9.33
N ARG A 74 -0.29 3.54 -10.14
CA ARG A 74 0.19 3.78 -11.50
C ARG A 74 1.64 4.28 -11.52
N ARG A 75 2.00 5.18 -10.60
CA ARG A 75 3.38 5.67 -10.44
C ARG A 75 4.33 4.54 -10.04
N ALA A 76 3.98 3.78 -9.00
CA ALA A 76 4.77 2.64 -8.54
C ALA A 76 4.98 1.58 -9.64
N ARG A 77 3.94 1.29 -10.45
CA ARG A 77 4.09 0.39 -11.61
C ARG A 77 5.06 0.93 -12.65
N SER A 78 5.03 2.24 -12.90
CA SER A 78 5.92 2.88 -13.87
C SER A 78 7.37 2.87 -13.39
N GLU A 79 7.60 3.05 -12.09
CA GLU A 79 8.91 2.95 -11.44
C GLU A 79 9.45 1.52 -11.51
N LEU A 80 8.63 0.53 -11.15
CA LEU A 80 8.99 -0.89 -11.25
C LEU A 80 9.38 -1.28 -12.68
N GLU A 81 8.67 -0.76 -13.69
CA GLU A 81 8.99 -1.04 -15.08
C GLU A 81 10.34 -0.42 -15.50
N ARG A 82 10.65 0.79 -15.03
CA ARG A 82 11.96 1.40 -15.25
C ARG A 82 13.09 0.61 -14.57
N GLU A 83 12.88 0.14 -13.35
CA GLU A 83 13.85 -0.70 -12.65
C GLU A 83 14.07 -2.03 -13.38
N LYS A 84 13.01 -2.69 -13.85
CA LYS A 84 13.13 -3.91 -14.66
C LYS A 84 13.95 -3.66 -15.92
N GLN A 85 13.69 -2.56 -16.63
CA GLN A 85 14.47 -2.19 -17.82
C GLN A 85 15.94 -1.94 -17.45
N HIS A 86 16.21 -1.28 -16.34
CA HIS A 86 17.57 -1.03 -15.86
C HIS A 86 18.31 -2.33 -15.49
N VAL A 87 17.66 -3.24 -14.77
CA VAL A 87 18.22 -4.57 -14.47
C VAL A 87 18.52 -5.35 -15.75
N GLN A 88 17.60 -5.36 -16.73
CA GLN A 88 17.83 -6.01 -18.02
C GLN A 88 19.02 -5.40 -18.78
N GLN A 89 19.21 -4.08 -18.71
CA GLN A 89 20.38 -3.40 -19.29
C GLN A 89 21.66 -3.89 -18.62
N LEU A 90 21.72 -3.85 -17.28
CA LEU A 90 22.88 -4.33 -16.50
C LEU A 90 23.19 -5.80 -16.76
N GLU A 91 22.17 -6.66 -16.83
CA GLU A 91 22.35 -8.08 -17.19
C GLU A 91 22.93 -8.23 -18.59
N SER A 92 22.50 -7.41 -19.55
CA SER A 92 23.04 -7.44 -20.91
C SER A 92 24.49 -6.99 -20.95
N GLU A 93 24.87 -5.99 -20.14
CA GLU A 93 26.25 -5.53 -20.00
C GLU A 93 27.13 -6.58 -19.33
N LEU A 94 26.64 -7.23 -18.28
CA LEU A 94 27.32 -8.33 -17.60
C LEU A 94 27.58 -9.49 -18.59
N ARG A 95 26.58 -9.89 -19.39
CA ARG A 95 26.74 -10.92 -20.42
C ARG A 95 27.74 -10.51 -21.51
N LYS A 96 27.77 -9.24 -21.90
CA LYS A 96 28.77 -8.71 -22.85
C LYS A 96 30.18 -8.76 -22.24
N GLY A 97 30.35 -8.34 -20.98
CA GLY A 97 31.62 -8.42 -20.26
C GLY A 97 32.15 -9.86 -20.14
N GLN A 98 31.27 -10.82 -19.78
CA GLN A 98 31.63 -12.24 -19.75
C GLN A 98 32.09 -12.76 -21.12
N ARG A 99 31.40 -12.39 -22.21
CA ARG A 99 31.80 -12.78 -23.58
C ARG A 99 33.13 -12.16 -24.02
N GLN A 100 33.46 -10.97 -23.51
CA GLN A 100 34.73 -10.29 -23.77
C GLN A 100 35.87 -10.79 -22.88
N GLY A 101 35.65 -11.85 -22.07
CA GLY A 101 36.66 -12.43 -21.19
C GLY A 101 36.97 -11.55 -19.97
N TRP A 102 36.09 -10.59 -19.66
CA TRP A 102 36.19 -9.76 -18.47
C TRP A 102 35.57 -10.51 -17.29
N THR A 103 36.43 -11.17 -16.51
CA THR A 103 36.06 -11.62 -15.16
C THR A 103 36.65 -10.63 -14.16
N PRO A 104 35.82 -10.04 -13.26
CA PRO A 104 36.34 -9.33 -12.10
C PRO A 104 37.32 -10.25 -11.37
N GLY A 105 38.60 -9.88 -11.31
CA GLY A 105 39.69 -10.68 -10.73
C GLY A 105 40.73 -11.25 -11.72
N ARG A 106 40.48 -11.33 -13.04
CA ARG A 106 41.51 -11.81 -14.00
C ARG A 106 42.58 -10.79 -14.34
N GLU A 107 42.32 -9.50 -14.16
CA GLU A 107 43.26 -8.45 -14.54
C GLU A 107 44.49 -8.37 -13.62
N HIS A 108 44.35 -8.77 -12.35
CA HIS A 108 45.49 -8.84 -11.42
C HIS A 108 46.51 -9.92 -11.81
N LEU A 109 46.06 -11.03 -12.40
CA LEU A 109 46.92 -12.11 -12.88
C LEU A 109 47.58 -11.79 -14.23
N ARG A 110 46.98 -10.92 -15.06
CA ARG A 110 47.54 -10.58 -16.38
C ARG A 110 48.59 -9.46 -16.33
N ARG A 111 48.64 -8.66 -15.26
CA ARG A 111 49.67 -7.62 -15.05
C ARG A 111 50.92 -8.08 -14.30
N GLN A 112 50.90 -9.25 -13.65
CA GLN A 112 52.12 -9.89 -13.17
C GLN A 112 52.68 -10.80 -14.26
N GLY A 113 53.50 -10.24 -15.14
CA GLY A 113 54.29 -11.02 -16.08
C GLY A 113 55.32 -11.92 -15.37
N SER A 114 55.73 -13.00 -16.08
CA SER A 114 56.75 -14.02 -15.73
C SER A 114 56.27 -15.09 -14.74
N MET A 115 56.28 -16.42 -14.98
CA MET A 115 56.95 -17.36 -15.91
C MET A 115 56.13 -18.69 -15.88
N PRO A 116 56.65 -19.85 -16.34
CA PRO A 116 56.83 -20.32 -17.71
C PRO A 116 55.84 -21.45 -18.06
N SER A 117 55.75 -21.74 -19.36
CA SER A 117 55.18 -22.98 -19.90
C SER A 117 55.71 -24.20 -19.16
N LEU A 118 54.82 -25.06 -18.65
CA LEU A 118 54.95 -26.52 -18.62
C LEU A 118 53.64 -27.16 -18.09
N GLY A 119 53.06 -28.05 -18.89
CA GLY A 119 52.19 -29.12 -18.40
C GLY A 119 50.70 -28.80 -18.30
N SER A 120 49.94 -29.23 -19.31
CA SER A 120 48.63 -29.80 -19.01
C SER A 120 48.85 -31.06 -18.17
N PRO A 121 48.10 -31.20 -17.07
CA PRO A 121 47.26 -32.38 -17.00
C PRO A 121 45.83 -32.03 -16.55
N CYS A 122 44.88 -32.75 -17.11
CA CYS A 122 43.58 -32.97 -16.50
C CYS A 122 43.71 -33.29 -15.00
N ALA A 123 42.71 -32.85 -14.24
CA ALA A 123 42.40 -33.19 -12.84
C ALA A 123 43.10 -32.36 -11.76
N VAL A 124 42.49 -31.22 -11.38
CA VAL A 124 42.03 -30.97 -9.99
C VAL A 124 40.79 -30.06 -10.07
N PHE A 125 39.62 -30.66 -10.32
CA PHE A 125 38.36 -30.09 -9.83
C PHE A 125 38.27 -30.49 -8.36
N GLY A 126 38.17 -29.52 -7.46
CA GLY A 126 37.80 -29.75 -6.07
C GLY A 126 38.83 -29.24 -5.07
N LEU A 127 38.51 -28.10 -4.45
CA LEU A 127 38.64 -27.79 -3.01
C LEU A 127 38.89 -26.30 -2.71
N GLU A 128 39.21 -25.45 -3.69
CA GLU A 128 39.43 -24.01 -3.43
C GLU A 128 38.14 -23.16 -3.34
N GLY A 129 37.01 -23.64 -3.85
CA GLY A 129 35.73 -22.90 -3.77
C GLY A 129 35.08 -22.91 -2.38
N ARG A 130 35.25 -23.99 -1.62
CA ARG A 130 34.50 -24.23 -0.37
C ARG A 130 34.91 -23.27 0.76
N ALA A 131 36.19 -22.92 0.85
CA ALA A 131 36.69 -21.99 1.86
C ALA A 131 36.26 -20.54 1.58
N ALA A 132 36.13 -20.15 0.30
CA ALA A 132 35.61 -18.84 -0.07
C ALA A 132 34.09 -18.74 0.19
N ASP A 133 33.36 -19.83 -0.04
CA ASP A 133 31.93 -19.93 0.24
C ASP A 133 31.65 -19.84 1.76
N ASP A 134 32.45 -20.52 2.61
CA ASP A 134 32.31 -20.43 4.06
C ASP A 134 32.53 -19.00 4.59
N ALA A 135 33.56 -18.31 4.10
CA ALA A 135 33.81 -16.92 4.47
C ALA A 135 32.68 -15.98 4.02
N ALA A 136 32.08 -16.24 2.86
CA ALA A 136 30.94 -15.48 2.36
C ALA A 136 29.67 -15.73 3.20
N ILE A 137 29.44 -16.97 3.64
CA ILE A 137 28.33 -17.34 4.51
C ILE A 137 28.48 -16.69 5.89
N ASP A 138 29.69 -16.68 6.45
CA ASP A 138 29.98 -16.02 7.72
C ASP A 138 29.83 -14.50 7.60
N ALA A 139 30.26 -13.90 6.49
CA ALA A 139 30.05 -12.47 6.21
C ALA A 139 28.56 -12.12 6.09
N LEU A 140 27.76 -12.96 5.42
CA LEU A 140 26.32 -12.80 5.31
C LEU A 140 25.63 -12.91 6.68
N GLY A 141 25.99 -13.93 7.48
CA GLY A 141 25.49 -14.09 8.84
C GLY A 141 25.82 -12.88 9.72
N GLY A 142 27.04 -12.35 9.61
CA GLY A 142 27.48 -11.15 10.32
C GLY A 142 26.77 -9.87 9.86
N MET A 143 26.38 -9.75 8.59
CA MET A 143 25.53 -8.64 8.12
C MET A 143 24.12 -8.71 8.71
N LEU A 144 23.47 -9.88 8.63
CA LEU A 144 22.12 -10.08 9.17
C LEU A 144 22.07 -9.82 10.68
N GLN A 145 23.12 -10.21 11.39
CA GLN A 145 23.26 -9.95 12.82
C GLN A 145 23.38 -8.46 13.14
N ARG A 146 24.14 -7.69 12.35
CA ARG A 146 24.21 -6.22 12.50
C ARG A 146 22.84 -5.60 12.26
N SER A 147 22.11 -6.03 11.23
CA SER A 147 20.74 -5.58 10.97
C SER A 147 19.79 -5.87 12.14
N ILE A 148 19.91 -7.02 12.81
CA ILE A 148 19.12 -7.32 14.02
C ILE A 148 19.46 -6.35 15.16
N ARG A 149 20.73 -6.00 15.37
CA ARG A 149 21.17 -5.11 16.46
C ARG A 149 20.76 -3.66 16.26
N GLU A 150 20.74 -3.20 15.01
CA GLU A 150 20.33 -1.83 14.63
C GLU A 150 18.82 -1.60 14.79
N LEU A 151 18.01 -2.67 14.87
CA LEU A 151 16.57 -2.57 15.10
C LEU A 151 16.24 -2.27 16.58
N PRO A 152 15.10 -1.58 16.85
CA PRO A 152 14.57 -1.41 18.21
C PRO A 152 14.35 -2.76 18.91
N GLU A 153 14.65 -2.83 20.21
CA GLU A 153 14.62 -4.04 21.05
C GLU A 153 13.34 -4.88 20.86
N GLU A 154 12.19 -4.19 20.81
CA GLU A 154 10.85 -4.74 20.63
C GLU A 154 10.69 -5.53 19.32
N LYS A 155 11.44 -5.17 18.27
CA LYS A 155 11.35 -5.78 16.94
C LYS A 155 12.43 -6.82 16.67
N ARG A 156 13.50 -6.86 17.48
CA ARG A 156 14.65 -7.77 17.28
C ARG A 156 14.23 -9.23 17.28
N GLN A 157 13.41 -9.64 18.25
CA GLN A 157 12.95 -11.02 18.38
C GLN A 157 12.04 -11.45 17.22
N ASN A 158 11.15 -10.56 16.76
CA ASN A 158 10.28 -10.84 15.62
C ASN A 158 11.06 -10.95 14.31
N PHE A 159 12.02 -10.04 14.09
CA PHE A 159 12.87 -10.07 12.90
C PHE A 159 13.80 -11.31 12.91
N LYS A 160 14.36 -11.69 14.07
CA LYS A 160 15.13 -12.93 14.23
C LYS A 160 14.28 -14.17 13.88
N ARG A 161 13.04 -14.25 14.34
CA ARG A 161 12.11 -15.35 14.00
C ARG A 161 11.82 -15.41 12.50
N GLN A 162 11.60 -14.26 11.86
CA GLN A 162 11.39 -14.21 10.40
C GLN A 162 12.60 -14.73 9.63
N LEU A 163 13.81 -14.32 10.01
CA LEU A 163 15.04 -14.81 9.38
C LEU A 163 15.21 -16.33 9.56
N LEU A 164 14.93 -16.86 10.75
CA LEU A 164 15.01 -18.30 11.01
C LEU A 164 13.98 -19.12 10.20
N LEU A 165 12.83 -18.53 9.86
CA LEU A 165 11.86 -19.16 8.97
C LEU A 165 12.35 -19.19 7.50
N CYS A 166 13.04 -18.14 7.06
CA CYS A 166 13.61 -18.06 5.71
C CYS A 166 14.85 -18.98 5.53
N PHE A 167 15.63 -19.17 6.60
CA PHE A 167 16.82 -20.02 6.61
C PHE A 167 16.59 -21.38 7.31
N HIS A 168 15.37 -21.92 7.24
CA HIS A 168 15.07 -23.22 7.83
C HIS A 168 15.77 -24.35 7.03
N PRO A 169 16.58 -25.22 7.68
CA PRO A 169 17.39 -26.23 6.98
C PRO A 169 16.54 -27.20 6.15
N ASP A 170 15.36 -27.58 6.65
CA ASP A 170 14.48 -28.54 5.96
C ASP A 170 13.69 -27.95 4.78
N ARG A 171 13.58 -26.62 4.69
CA ARG A 171 12.76 -25.94 3.67
C ARG A 171 13.58 -25.19 2.63
N ASN A 172 14.88 -25.07 2.86
CA ASN A 172 15.77 -24.30 2.00
C ASN A 172 16.60 -25.27 1.13
N PRO A 173 16.56 -25.13 -0.22
CA PRO A 173 17.37 -25.97 -1.12
C PRO A 173 18.89 -25.80 -0.91
N ALA A 174 19.33 -24.70 -0.29
CA ALA A 174 20.70 -24.48 0.14
C ALA A 174 20.86 -24.84 1.64
N THR A 175 20.69 -26.13 1.97
CA THR A 175 20.65 -26.64 3.34
C THR A 175 21.90 -26.30 4.16
N GLU A 176 23.09 -26.37 3.56
CA GLU A 176 24.36 -26.05 4.25
C GLU A 176 24.41 -24.55 4.67
N VAL A 177 24.04 -23.64 3.76
CA VAL A 177 23.98 -22.20 4.00
C VAL A 177 22.92 -21.88 5.05
N ALA A 178 21.73 -22.44 4.90
CA ALA A 178 20.61 -22.24 5.83
C ALA A 178 20.95 -22.70 7.25
N THR A 179 21.61 -23.86 7.36
CA THR A 179 22.09 -24.39 8.64
C THR A 179 23.14 -23.47 9.27
N ARG A 180 24.11 -23.00 8.47
CA ARG A 180 25.21 -22.18 8.97
C ARG A 180 24.77 -20.77 9.37
N VAL A 181 23.94 -20.12 8.57
CA VAL A 181 23.33 -18.82 8.91
C VAL A 181 22.46 -18.97 10.17
N THR A 182 21.67 -20.04 10.27
CA THR A 182 20.88 -20.32 11.47
C THR A 182 21.76 -20.47 12.71
N GLN A 183 22.89 -21.18 12.62
CA GLN A 183 23.86 -21.30 13.72
C GLN A 183 24.43 -19.95 14.14
N ILE A 184 24.79 -19.06 13.20
CA ILE A 184 25.30 -17.71 13.49
C ILE A 184 24.24 -16.85 14.19
N LEU A 185 22.99 -16.93 13.75
CA LEU A 185 21.88 -16.19 14.33
C LEU A 185 21.48 -16.70 15.73
N THR A 186 21.63 -18.00 16.01
CA THR A 186 21.28 -18.60 17.30
C THR A 186 22.42 -18.55 18.33
N SER A 187 23.68 -18.65 17.91
CA SER A 187 24.87 -18.64 18.78
C SER A 187 25.20 -17.30 19.43
N SER A 188 24.53 -16.22 19.01
CA SER A 188 24.82 -14.85 19.48
C SER A 188 23.78 -14.27 20.43
N SER A 189 23.09 -15.14 21.17
CA SER A 189 22.30 -14.75 22.36
C SER A 189 23.20 -14.24 23.47
#